data_AF-M0HJW0-F1
#
_entry.id   AF-M0HJW0-F1
#
_cell.length_a   1.000
_cell.length_b   1.000
_cell.length_c   1.000
_cell.angle_alpha   90.00
_cell.angle_beta   90.00
_cell.angle_gamma   90.00
#
_symmetry.space_group_name_H-M   'P 1'
#
loop_
_entity.id
_entity.type
_entity.pdbx_description
1 polymer ?
#
loop_
_entity_poly.entity_id
_entity_poly.type
_entity_poly.pdbx_seq_one_letter_code
_entity_poly.pdbx_strand_id
1 'polypeptide(L)'
;MTYDRRILIDALAHRPLLRRMVRPLVAVAAFVVAGVGGFSALAGTSLVDAAFWLFDPTSIELHYQTHEGPATLVKAYAIVILTGLIGTGLWAGETFVSAAFGGQIREELDQMKLQREIAELESHVVVCGYGTFGKTVAARLREMGRDVVVVESKEAQYQRALDADLLAVEGDARREDRLIDAGVERAATVVGAIDDSKENIQIAIAASRLSPDAKLVVRAGDQMDEALARRAGADEVVVPEIVSGEQVCSDL
;
A
#
# COMPACT_ATOMS: atom_id res chain seq x y z
N MET A 1 -12.01 -16.50 -27.49
CA MET A 1 -10.78 -15.73 -27.80
C MET A 1 -11.01 -14.22 -27.56
N THR A 2 -11.61 -13.86 -26.44
CA THR A 2 -12.10 -12.48 -26.18
C THR A 2 -11.92 -12.03 -24.72
N TYR A 3 -11.28 -12.86 -23.89
CA TYR A 3 -11.13 -12.63 -22.46
C TYR A 3 -9.87 -11.83 -22.10
N ASP A 4 -8.89 -11.78 -23.00
CA ASP A 4 -7.54 -11.25 -22.73
C ASP A 4 -7.43 -9.72 -22.89
N ARG A 5 -8.40 -9.08 -23.56
CA ARG A 5 -8.34 -7.64 -23.85
C ARG A 5 -8.79 -6.75 -22.67
N ARG A 6 -9.52 -7.30 -21.70
CA ARG A 6 -10.00 -6.54 -20.53
C ARG A 6 -8.93 -6.38 -19.46
N ILE A 7 -8.10 -7.41 -19.25
CA ILE A 7 -6.99 -7.37 -18.28
C ILE A 7 -5.90 -6.37 -18.72
N LEU A 8 -5.64 -6.26 -20.03
CA LEU A 8 -4.69 -5.27 -20.54
C LEU A 8 -5.20 -3.82 -20.42
N ILE A 9 -6.53 -3.62 -20.45
CA ILE A 9 -7.15 -2.30 -20.28
C ILE A 9 -7.26 -1.94 -18.78
N ASP A 10 -7.47 -2.92 -17.90
CA ASP A 10 -7.46 -2.72 -16.44
C ASP A 10 -6.04 -2.55 -15.88
N ALA A 11 -5.01 -3.16 -16.50
CA ALA A 11 -3.61 -2.86 -16.18
C ALA A 11 -3.21 -1.42 -16.56
N LEU A 12 -3.88 -0.82 -17.55
CA LEU A 12 -3.78 0.60 -17.90
C LEU A 12 -4.61 1.52 -16.98
N ALA A 13 -5.36 0.96 -16.02
CA ALA A 13 -6.21 1.69 -15.09
C ALA A 13 -5.48 2.21 -13.83
N HIS A 14 -4.18 1.91 -13.65
CA HIS A 14 -3.32 2.66 -12.72
C HIS A 14 -2.98 4.06 -13.27
N ARG A 15 -4.02 4.89 -13.41
CA ARG A 15 -3.98 6.24 -13.99
C ARG A 15 -3.40 7.39 -13.13
N PRO A 16 -3.07 7.28 -11.82
CA PRO A 16 -2.45 8.42 -11.13
C PRO A 16 -0.97 8.60 -11.50
N LEU A 17 -0.25 7.52 -11.81
CA LEU A 17 1.18 7.56 -12.16
C LEU A 17 1.39 8.06 -13.60
N LEU A 18 0.65 7.51 -14.56
CA LEU A 18 0.72 7.96 -15.97
C LEU A 18 0.37 9.45 -16.10
N ARG A 19 -0.67 9.92 -15.40
CA ARG A 19 -1.08 11.35 -15.44
C ARG A 19 -0.03 12.27 -14.82
N ARG A 20 0.72 11.80 -13.82
CA ARG A 20 1.83 12.56 -13.22
C ARG A 20 3.02 12.68 -14.18
N MET A 21 3.29 11.65 -14.99
CA MET A 21 4.38 11.67 -15.99
C MET A 21 4.09 12.49 -17.25
N VAL A 22 2.81 12.71 -17.59
CA VAL A 22 2.44 13.49 -18.80
C VAL A 22 2.96 14.94 -18.72
N ARG A 23 2.89 15.58 -17.55
CA ARG A 23 3.31 16.99 -17.40
C ARG A 23 4.81 17.22 -17.66
N PRO A 24 5.76 16.48 -17.04
CA PRO A 24 7.18 16.62 -17.36
C PRO A 24 7.50 16.27 -18.81
N LEU A 25 6.87 15.24 -19.35
CA LEU A 25 7.13 14.81 -20.73
C LEU A 25 6.64 15.85 -21.75
N VAL A 26 5.48 16.47 -21.50
CA VAL A 26 4.97 17.60 -22.30
C VAL A 26 5.87 18.83 -22.16
N ALA A 27 6.40 19.11 -20.97
CA ALA A 27 7.32 20.24 -20.77
C ALA A 27 8.62 20.04 -21.56
N VAL A 28 9.24 18.85 -21.49
CA VAL A 28 10.43 18.51 -22.30
C VAL A 28 10.12 18.64 -23.79
N ALA A 29 9.00 18.07 -24.25
CA ALA A 29 8.59 18.15 -25.65
C ALA A 29 8.37 19.61 -26.11
N ALA A 30 7.79 20.46 -25.27
CA ALA A 30 7.61 21.88 -25.56
C ALA A 30 8.95 22.61 -25.72
N PHE A 31 9.95 22.32 -24.87
CA PHE A 31 11.29 22.89 -25.01
C PHE A 31 12.01 22.39 -26.27
N VAL A 32 11.85 21.11 -26.63
CA VAL A 32 12.40 20.57 -27.89
C VAL A 32 11.76 21.28 -29.09
N VAL A 33 10.43 21.38 -29.14
CA VAL A 33 9.70 22.03 -30.24
C VAL A 33 10.06 23.52 -30.33
N ALA A 34 10.11 24.22 -29.19
CA ALA A 34 10.54 25.61 -29.14
C ALA A 34 11.98 25.76 -29.62
N GLY A 35 12.89 24.90 -29.17
CA GLY A 35 14.29 24.89 -29.59
C GLY A 35 14.47 24.70 -31.10
N VAL A 36 13.88 23.63 -31.66
CA VAL A 36 13.97 23.35 -33.11
C VAL A 36 13.32 24.47 -33.94
N GLY A 37 12.13 24.92 -33.56
CA GLY A 37 11.43 25.99 -34.25
C GLY A 37 12.17 27.33 -34.16
N GLY A 38 12.71 27.65 -32.98
CA GLY A 38 13.48 28.87 -32.74
C GLY A 38 14.81 28.88 -33.48
N PHE A 39 15.55 27.77 -33.48
CA PHE A 39 16.80 27.67 -34.25
C PHE A 39 16.56 27.74 -35.75
N SER A 40 15.55 27.02 -36.28
CA SER A 40 15.22 27.07 -37.69
C SER A 40 14.76 28.47 -38.13
N ALA A 41 13.98 29.17 -37.30
CA ALA A 41 13.53 30.53 -37.61
C ALA A 41 14.65 31.58 -37.50
N LEU A 42 15.54 31.48 -36.50
CA LEU A 42 16.60 32.47 -36.25
C LEU A 42 17.84 32.26 -37.13
N ALA A 43 18.17 31.02 -37.46
CA ALA A 43 19.34 30.68 -38.26
C ALA A 43 19.01 30.28 -39.71
N GLY A 44 17.73 30.11 -40.06
CA GLY A 44 17.31 29.73 -41.41
C GLY A 44 17.72 28.31 -41.80
N THR A 45 17.99 27.44 -40.83
CA THR A 45 18.47 26.07 -41.05
C THR A 45 17.32 25.07 -41.18
N SER A 46 17.63 23.88 -41.69
CA SER A 46 16.67 22.79 -41.76
C SER A 46 16.23 22.34 -40.35
N LEU A 47 15.03 21.76 -40.25
CA LEU A 47 14.53 21.22 -38.97
C LEU A 47 15.45 20.12 -38.41
N VAL A 48 16.15 19.40 -39.28
CA VAL A 48 17.08 18.34 -38.88
C VAL A 48 18.34 18.94 -38.26
N ASP A 49 18.91 19.97 -38.88
CA ASP A 49 20.09 20.66 -38.36
C ASP A 49 19.77 21.39 -37.04
N ALA A 50 18.61 22.03 -36.97
CA ALA A 50 18.10 22.66 -35.77
C ALA A 50 17.88 21.65 -34.62
N ALA A 51 17.39 20.44 -34.92
CA ALA A 51 17.28 19.37 -33.94
C ALA A 51 18.66 18.83 -33.51
N PHE A 52 19.60 18.72 -34.45
CA PHE A 52 20.97 18.29 -34.16
C PHE A 52 21.67 19.25 -33.18
N TRP A 53 21.45 20.56 -33.29
CA TRP A 53 22.02 21.57 -32.39
C TRP A 53 21.57 21.45 -30.93
N LEU A 54 20.44 20.78 -30.65
CA LEU A 54 20.03 20.49 -29.28
C LEU A 54 20.94 19.45 -28.60
N PHE A 55 21.55 18.56 -29.39
CA PHE A 55 22.50 17.55 -28.90
C PHE A 55 23.94 18.04 -28.99
N ASP A 56 24.27 18.77 -30.04
CA ASP A 56 25.59 19.34 -30.27
C ASP A 56 25.51 20.86 -30.47
N PRO A 57 25.57 21.65 -29.39
CA PRO A 57 25.57 23.11 -29.49
C PRO A 57 26.82 23.67 -30.17
N THR A 58 27.90 22.88 -30.32
CA THR A 58 29.11 23.34 -31.01
C THR A 58 28.88 23.53 -32.51
N SER A 59 27.89 22.82 -33.07
CA SER A 59 27.47 22.99 -34.46
C SER A 59 26.93 24.39 -34.78
N ILE A 60 26.44 25.13 -33.79
CA ILE A 60 26.04 26.55 -33.96
C ILE A 60 27.26 27.39 -34.30
N GLU A 61 28.39 27.16 -33.62
CA GLU A 61 29.65 27.88 -33.89
C GLU A 61 30.13 27.60 -35.32
N LEU A 62 30.15 26.32 -35.71
CA LEU A 62 30.61 25.88 -37.03
C LEU A 62 29.74 26.46 -38.16
N HIS A 63 28.43 26.56 -37.94
CA HIS A 63 27.52 27.16 -38.90
C HIS A 63 27.84 28.63 -39.18
N TYR A 64 28.07 29.43 -38.12
CA TYR A 64 28.37 30.86 -38.24
C TYR A 64 29.81 31.19 -38.66
N GLN A 65 30.70 30.19 -38.78
CA GLN A 65 31.99 30.39 -39.44
C GLN A 65 31.86 30.51 -40.96
N THR A 66 30.79 29.94 -41.54
CA THR A 66 30.57 29.88 -42.99
C THR A 66 29.37 30.70 -43.45
N HIS A 67 28.50 31.12 -42.52
CA HIS A 67 27.28 31.88 -42.80
C HIS A 67 27.23 33.16 -41.96
N GLU A 68 26.87 34.29 -42.58
CA GLU A 68 26.64 35.55 -41.86
C GLU A 68 25.28 35.53 -41.14
N GLY A 69 25.21 36.08 -39.93
CA GLY A 69 23.95 36.22 -39.20
C GLY A 69 24.10 36.53 -37.71
N PRO A 70 22.99 36.51 -36.95
CA PRO A 70 22.95 36.95 -35.55
C PRO A 70 23.47 35.87 -34.58
N ALA A 71 24.75 35.48 -34.70
CA ALA A 71 25.36 34.39 -33.94
C ALA A 71 25.20 34.53 -32.42
N THR A 72 25.40 35.74 -31.87
CA THR A 72 25.26 35.99 -30.42
C THR A 72 23.83 35.74 -29.93
N LEU A 73 22.83 36.10 -30.73
CA LEU A 73 21.42 35.90 -30.38
C LEU A 73 21.05 34.41 -30.39
N VAL A 74 21.48 33.66 -31.41
CA VAL A 74 21.23 32.22 -31.50
C VAL A 74 21.94 31.45 -30.39
N LYS A 75 23.18 31.83 -30.03
CA LYS A 75 23.89 31.26 -28.88
C LYS A 75 23.18 31.57 -27.56
N ALA A 76 22.72 32.81 -27.35
CA ALA A 76 21.97 33.18 -26.16
C ALA A 76 20.64 32.40 -26.06
N TYR A 77 19.94 32.24 -27.18
CA TYR A 77 18.74 31.42 -27.25
C TYR A 77 19.02 29.95 -26.95
N ALA A 78 20.12 29.39 -27.46
CA ALA A 78 20.55 28.03 -27.18
C ALA A 78 20.79 27.80 -25.69
N ILE A 79 21.43 28.75 -25.00
CA ILE A 79 21.64 28.67 -23.54
C ILE A 79 20.30 28.57 -22.80
N VAL A 80 19.30 29.37 -23.18
CA VAL A 80 17.96 29.34 -22.55
C VAL A 80 17.28 27.99 -22.78
N ILE A 81 17.30 27.48 -24.02
CA ILE A 81 16.68 26.20 -24.37
C ILE A 81 17.36 25.03 -23.66
N LEU A 82 18.69 24.98 -23.67
CA LEU A 82 19.46 23.91 -23.02
C LEU A 82 19.28 23.92 -21.51
N THR A 83 19.27 25.10 -20.87
CA THR A 83 19.00 25.22 -19.43
C THR A 83 17.59 24.73 -19.10
N GLY A 84 16.59 25.07 -19.93
CA GLY A 84 15.22 24.58 -19.80
C GLY A 84 15.09 23.07 -19.98
N LEU A 85 15.80 22.49 -20.95
CA LEU A 85 15.85 21.04 -21.16
C LEU A 85 16.48 20.30 -19.98
N ILE A 86 17.58 20.83 -19.42
CA ILE A 86 18.21 20.24 -18.22
C ILE A 86 17.26 20.32 -17.02
N GLY A 87 16.63 21.47 -16.78
CA GLY A 87 15.69 21.64 -15.66
C GLY A 87 14.46 20.75 -15.77
N THR A 88 13.84 20.70 -16.95
CA THR A 88 12.69 19.81 -17.20
C THR A 88 13.07 18.34 -17.20
N GLY A 89 14.28 18.00 -17.65
CA GLY A 89 14.83 16.65 -17.57
C GLY A 89 15.07 16.19 -16.13
N LEU A 90 15.63 17.06 -15.27
CA LEU A 90 15.82 16.76 -13.85
C LEU A 90 14.48 16.54 -13.14
N TRP A 91 13.50 17.42 -13.41
CA TRP A 91 12.14 17.28 -12.87
C TRP A 91 11.43 16.01 -13.37
N ALA A 92 11.62 15.64 -14.64
CA ALA A 92 11.13 14.38 -15.21
C ALA A 92 11.76 13.17 -14.53
N GLY A 93 13.09 13.21 -14.28
CA GLY A 93 13.83 12.18 -13.57
C GLY A 93 13.34 12.00 -12.13
N GLU A 94 13.15 13.09 -11.38
CA GLU A 94 12.58 13.04 -10.03
C GLU A 94 11.19 12.39 -10.02
N THR A 95 10.33 12.81 -10.94
CA THR A 95 8.97 12.25 -11.07
C THR A 95 9.01 10.76 -11.39
N PHE A 96 9.94 10.33 -12.25
CA PHE A 96 10.12 8.92 -12.59
C PHE A 96 10.59 8.09 -11.38
N VAL A 97 11.59 8.57 -10.64
CA VAL A 97 12.07 7.89 -9.42
C VAL A 97 10.94 7.78 -8.39
N SER A 98 10.19 8.85 -8.16
CA SER A 98 9.04 8.84 -7.25
C SER A 98 7.94 7.89 -7.72
N ALA A 99 7.67 7.82 -9.03
CA ALA A 99 6.67 6.91 -9.58
C ALA A 99 7.10 5.44 -9.52
N ALA A 100 8.38 5.15 -9.74
CA ALA A 100 8.92 3.79 -9.74
C ALA A 100 9.12 3.23 -8.33
N PHE A 101 9.53 4.07 -7.37
CA PHE A 101 9.94 3.62 -6.03
C PHE A 101 9.03 4.10 -4.90
N GLY A 102 8.17 5.09 -5.13
CA GLY A 102 7.46 5.80 -4.05
C GLY A 102 6.37 4.99 -3.34
N GLY A 103 5.84 3.94 -3.96
CA GLY A 103 4.84 3.06 -3.35
C GLY A 103 5.46 1.86 -2.62
N GLN A 104 6.21 1.03 -3.35
CA GLN A 104 6.72 -0.24 -2.85
C GLN A 104 7.69 -0.11 -1.67
N ILE A 105 8.60 0.88 -1.69
CA ILE A 105 9.59 1.01 -0.60
C ILE A 105 8.93 1.40 0.73
N ARG A 106 7.93 2.28 0.70
CA ARG A 106 7.29 2.76 1.95
C ARG A 106 6.41 1.69 2.56
N GLU A 107 5.59 1.04 1.75
CA GLU A 107 4.66 0.00 2.19
C GLU A 107 5.39 -1.23 2.75
N GLU A 108 6.47 -1.67 2.08
CA GLU A 108 7.32 -2.75 2.61
C GLU A 108 7.99 -2.35 3.94
N LEU A 109 8.50 -1.12 4.05
CA LEU A 109 9.11 -0.64 5.31
C LEU A 109 8.11 -0.56 6.46
N ASP A 110 6.88 -0.13 6.21
CA ASP A 110 5.86 -0.04 7.24
C ASP A 110 5.40 -1.43 7.70
N GLN A 111 5.25 -2.39 6.78
CA GLN A 111 5.01 -3.80 7.14
C GLN A 111 6.18 -4.39 7.94
N MET A 112 7.43 -4.09 7.56
CA MET A 112 8.61 -4.54 8.31
C MET A 112 8.66 -3.99 9.73
N LYS A 113 8.22 -2.74 9.95
CA LYS A 113 8.11 -2.17 11.30
C LYS A 113 7.03 -2.85 12.12
N LEU A 114 5.82 -3.01 11.57
CA LEU A 114 4.73 -3.73 12.23
C LEU A 114 5.15 -5.13 12.65
N GLN A 115 5.78 -5.88 11.74
CA GLN A 115 6.27 -7.23 12.04
C GLN A 115 7.34 -7.25 13.15
N ARG A 116 8.21 -6.24 13.21
CA ARG A 116 9.18 -6.11 14.32
C ARG A 116 8.49 -5.80 15.64
N GLU A 117 7.53 -4.87 15.65
CA GLU A 117 6.77 -4.54 16.86
C GLU A 117 6.01 -5.78 17.37
N ILE A 118 5.37 -6.55 16.48
CA ILE A 118 4.72 -7.82 16.83
C ILE A 118 5.74 -8.86 17.35
N ALA A 119 6.95 -8.90 16.78
CA ALA A 119 7.99 -9.83 17.22
C ALA A 119 8.49 -9.53 18.65
N GLU A 120 8.44 -8.27 19.08
CA GLU A 120 8.84 -7.84 20.43
C GLU A 120 7.74 -8.06 21.49
N LEU A 121 6.51 -8.33 21.08
CA LEU A 121 5.41 -8.59 22.01
C LEU A 121 5.48 -9.99 22.64
N GLU A 122 5.10 -10.02 23.92
CA GLU A 122 4.87 -11.22 24.72
C GLU A 122 3.59 -11.05 25.54
N SER A 123 2.88 -12.15 25.80
CA SER A 123 1.63 -12.16 26.57
C SER A 123 0.54 -11.21 26.03
N HIS A 124 0.58 -10.89 24.73
CA HIS A 124 -0.40 -10.07 24.05
C HIS A 124 -1.67 -10.87 23.69
N VAL A 125 -2.68 -10.16 23.18
CA VAL A 125 -3.92 -10.78 22.70
C VAL A 125 -3.96 -10.77 21.17
N VAL A 126 -4.16 -11.94 20.57
CA VAL A 126 -4.38 -12.07 19.12
C VAL A 126 -5.88 -12.08 18.83
N VAL A 127 -6.38 -11.07 18.12
CA VAL A 127 -7.79 -10.97 17.73
C VAL A 127 -7.94 -11.35 16.26
N CYS A 128 -8.57 -12.49 16.00
CA CYS A 128 -8.79 -13.01 14.66
C CYS A 128 -10.12 -12.50 14.10
N GLY A 129 -10.04 -11.54 13.18
CA GLY A 129 -11.17 -10.83 12.60
C GLY A 129 -11.39 -9.46 13.22
N TYR A 130 -11.50 -8.43 12.37
CA TYR A 130 -11.76 -7.04 12.71
C TYR A 130 -13.15 -6.59 12.22
N GLY A 131 -14.14 -7.44 12.48
CA GLY A 131 -15.57 -7.15 12.30
C GLY A 131 -16.14 -6.31 13.46
N THR A 132 -17.47 -6.26 13.59
CA THR A 132 -18.14 -5.50 14.66
C THR A 132 -17.71 -5.95 16.06
N PHE A 133 -17.67 -7.27 16.28
CA PHE A 133 -17.26 -7.85 17.56
C PHE A 133 -15.76 -7.65 17.79
N GLY A 134 -14.91 -8.04 16.83
CA GLY A 134 -13.45 -7.90 16.94
C GLY A 134 -12.97 -6.48 17.18
N LYS A 135 -13.58 -5.48 16.54
CA LYS A 135 -13.31 -4.05 16.81
C LYS A 135 -13.59 -3.66 18.24
N THR A 136 -14.75 -4.11 18.76
CA THR A 136 -15.15 -3.82 20.14
C THR A 136 -14.18 -4.47 21.11
N VAL A 137 -13.81 -5.73 20.88
CA VAL A 137 -12.84 -6.46 21.70
C VAL A 137 -11.49 -5.76 21.69
N ALA A 138 -10.93 -5.45 20.52
CA ALA A 138 -9.64 -4.78 20.39
C ALA A 138 -9.63 -3.40 21.06
N ALA A 139 -10.68 -2.60 20.87
CA ALA A 139 -10.80 -1.29 21.50
C ALA A 139 -10.83 -1.39 23.03
N ARG A 140 -11.63 -2.31 23.59
CA ARG A 140 -11.71 -2.51 25.05
C ARG A 140 -10.42 -3.04 25.65
N LEU A 141 -9.76 -3.99 24.98
CA LEU A 141 -8.46 -4.50 25.43
C LEU A 141 -7.41 -3.39 25.48
N ARG A 142 -7.39 -2.52 24.47
CA ARG A 142 -6.48 -1.36 24.44
C ARG A 142 -6.80 -0.34 25.54
N GLU A 143 -8.08 -0.06 25.81
CA GLU A 143 -8.49 0.78 26.95
C GLU A 143 -8.00 0.20 28.30
N MET A 144 -7.88 -1.13 28.39
CA MET A 144 -7.33 -1.82 29.55
C MET A 144 -5.79 -1.90 29.55
N GLY A 145 -5.11 -1.27 28.58
CA GLY A 145 -3.65 -1.27 28.46
C GLY A 145 -3.07 -2.62 28.06
N ARG A 146 -3.82 -3.44 27.32
CA ARG A 146 -3.32 -4.71 26.77
C ARG A 146 -2.83 -4.52 25.34
N ASP A 147 -1.71 -5.16 25.03
CA ASP A 147 -1.19 -5.24 23.67
C ASP A 147 -2.09 -6.16 22.82
N VAL A 148 -2.47 -5.68 21.64
CA VAL A 148 -3.41 -6.37 20.74
C VAL A 148 -2.81 -6.45 19.35
N VAL A 149 -2.83 -7.65 18.78
CA VAL A 149 -2.48 -7.90 17.37
C VAL A 149 -3.73 -8.44 16.67
N VAL A 150 -4.12 -7.81 15.57
CA VAL A 150 -5.31 -8.19 14.79
C VAL A 150 -4.89 -9.02 13.58
N VAL A 151 -5.60 -10.12 13.29
CA VAL A 151 -5.44 -10.85 12.02
C VAL A 151 -6.70 -10.70 11.19
N GLU A 152 -6.60 -10.11 10.01
CA GLU A 152 -7.77 -9.81 9.17
C GLU A 152 -7.48 -10.03 7.69
N SER A 153 -8.42 -10.68 6.99
CA SER A 153 -8.26 -11.05 5.58
C SER A 153 -8.90 -10.07 4.60
N LYS A 154 -9.86 -9.26 5.07
CA LYS A 154 -10.52 -8.24 4.27
C LYS A 154 -9.72 -6.95 4.34
N GLU A 155 -9.11 -6.58 3.22
CA GLU A 155 -8.29 -5.37 3.07
C GLU A 155 -8.94 -4.12 3.70
N ALA A 156 -10.23 -3.89 3.45
CA ALA A 156 -10.93 -2.73 3.99
C ALA A 156 -11.03 -2.71 5.53
N GLN A 157 -11.00 -3.87 6.19
CA GLN A 157 -11.00 -3.95 7.66
C GLN A 157 -9.58 -3.96 8.21
N TYR A 158 -8.63 -4.58 7.51
CA TYR A 158 -7.20 -4.51 7.82
C TYR A 158 -6.71 -3.06 7.87
N GLN A 159 -6.98 -2.27 6.83
CA GLN A 159 -6.63 -0.84 6.81
C GLN A 159 -7.26 -0.06 7.96
N ARG A 160 -8.50 -0.40 8.35
CA ARG A 160 -9.16 0.22 9.51
C ARG A 160 -8.54 -0.15 10.85
N ALA A 161 -7.88 -1.29 10.95
CA ALA A 161 -7.12 -1.66 12.14
C ALA A 161 -5.86 -0.80 12.23
N LEU A 162 -5.15 -0.64 11.11
CA LEU A 162 -3.98 0.24 11.01
C LEU A 162 -4.34 1.72 11.30
N ASP A 163 -5.42 2.23 10.72
CA ASP A 163 -5.93 3.59 10.98
C ASP A 163 -6.30 3.81 12.45
N ALA A 164 -6.62 2.73 13.17
CA ALA A 164 -6.93 2.75 14.59
C ALA A 164 -5.68 2.63 15.48
N ASP A 165 -4.48 2.64 14.90
CA ASP A 165 -3.19 2.47 15.59
C ASP A 165 -3.08 1.12 16.31
N LEU A 166 -3.55 0.05 15.63
CA LEU A 166 -3.40 -1.33 16.08
C LEU A 166 -2.34 -2.04 15.24
N LEU A 167 -1.61 -2.94 15.89
CA LEU A 167 -0.80 -3.91 15.16
C LEU A 167 -1.72 -4.90 14.44
N ALA A 168 -1.45 -5.14 13.16
CA ALA A 168 -2.27 -6.02 12.36
C ALA A 168 -1.44 -6.86 11.37
N VAL A 169 -1.93 -8.06 11.10
CA VAL A 169 -1.44 -8.99 10.08
C VAL A 169 -2.55 -9.18 9.05
N GLU A 170 -2.24 -8.86 7.80
CA GLU A 170 -3.14 -9.13 6.68
C GLU A 170 -3.10 -10.63 6.35
N GLY A 171 -4.24 -11.31 6.48
CA GLY A 171 -4.32 -12.72 6.14
C GLY A 171 -5.51 -13.46 6.74
N ASP A 172 -5.66 -14.69 6.30
CA ASP A 172 -6.64 -15.62 6.83
C ASP A 172 -6.13 -16.25 8.13
N ALA A 173 -6.78 -15.91 9.24
CA ALA A 173 -6.43 -16.41 10.58
C ALA A 173 -6.59 -17.92 10.75
N ARG A 174 -7.22 -18.63 9.81
CA ARG A 174 -7.27 -20.10 9.80
C ARG A 174 -5.94 -20.73 9.40
N ARG A 175 -5.04 -19.96 8.78
CA ARG A 175 -3.73 -20.45 8.36
C ARG A 175 -2.72 -20.26 9.49
N GLU A 176 -1.98 -21.32 9.79
CA GLU A 176 -0.97 -21.33 10.85
C GLU A 176 0.12 -20.28 10.61
N ASP A 177 0.55 -20.07 9.36
CA ASP A 177 1.56 -19.06 9.00
C ASP A 177 1.12 -17.63 9.40
N ARG A 178 -0.15 -17.29 9.22
CA ARG A 178 -0.69 -15.96 9.60
C ARG A 178 -0.85 -15.78 11.10
N LEU A 179 -1.14 -16.86 11.84
CA LEU A 179 -1.13 -16.83 13.29
C LEU A 179 0.30 -16.69 13.84
N ILE A 180 1.28 -17.34 13.22
CA ILE A 180 2.70 -17.20 13.57
C ILE A 180 3.19 -15.77 13.31
N ASP A 181 2.85 -15.18 12.15
CA ASP A 181 3.13 -13.78 11.83
C ASP A 181 2.52 -12.83 12.91
N ALA A 182 1.41 -13.21 13.54
CA ALA A 182 0.77 -12.47 14.62
C ALA A 182 1.36 -12.76 16.02
N GLY A 183 2.40 -13.60 16.09
CA GLY A 183 3.07 -13.96 17.35
C GLY A 183 2.25 -14.88 18.25
N VAL A 184 1.34 -15.71 17.69
CA VAL A 184 0.44 -16.56 18.48
C VAL A 184 1.15 -17.44 19.51
N GLU A 185 2.37 -17.92 19.20
CA GLU A 185 3.17 -18.79 20.08
C GLU A 185 3.55 -18.10 21.40
N ARG A 186 3.54 -16.76 21.45
CA ARG A 186 3.84 -15.95 22.63
C ARG A 186 2.61 -15.24 23.20
N ALA A 187 1.45 -15.42 22.57
CA ALA A 187 0.21 -14.75 22.97
C ALA A 187 -0.34 -15.37 24.26
N ALA A 188 -0.88 -14.53 25.15
CA ALA A 188 -1.58 -15.00 26.34
C ALA A 188 -3.03 -15.43 26.03
N THR A 189 -3.62 -14.87 24.97
CA THR A 189 -5.02 -15.14 24.59
C THR A 189 -5.20 -15.01 23.09
N VAL A 190 -6.01 -15.90 22.51
CA VAL A 190 -6.46 -15.83 21.12
C VAL A 190 -7.97 -15.71 21.10
N VAL A 191 -8.49 -14.72 20.36
CA VAL A 191 -9.91 -14.45 20.22
C VAL A 191 -10.36 -14.72 18.79
N GLY A 192 -11.19 -15.74 18.57
CA GLY A 192 -11.91 -15.94 17.32
C GLY A 192 -13.11 -14.99 17.24
N ALA A 193 -13.00 -13.93 16.45
CA ALA A 193 -13.96 -12.81 16.39
C ALA A 193 -14.65 -12.64 15.02
N ILE A 194 -14.59 -13.67 14.18
CA ILE A 194 -15.26 -13.70 12.86
C ILE A 194 -16.75 -14.01 13.06
N ASP A 195 -17.61 -13.55 12.14
CA ASP A 195 -19.05 -13.81 12.21
C ASP A 195 -19.41 -15.29 11.95
N ASP A 196 -18.60 -16.03 11.18
CA ASP A 196 -18.80 -17.46 10.95
C ASP A 196 -18.14 -18.29 12.05
N SER A 197 -18.97 -18.93 12.90
CA SER A 197 -18.52 -19.79 13.99
C SER A 197 -17.57 -20.90 13.52
N LYS A 198 -17.77 -21.44 12.31
CA LYS A 198 -16.93 -22.54 11.79
C LYS A 198 -15.51 -22.07 11.53
N GLU A 199 -15.35 -20.83 11.07
CA GLU A 199 -14.02 -20.24 10.89
C GLU A 199 -13.36 -20.00 12.25
N ASN A 200 -14.09 -19.50 13.25
CA ASN A 200 -13.55 -19.36 14.60
C ASN A 200 -13.14 -20.69 15.24
N ILE A 201 -13.90 -21.76 15.00
CA ILE A 201 -13.56 -23.12 15.45
C ILE A 201 -12.27 -23.60 14.77
N GLN A 202 -12.11 -23.36 13.48
CA GLN A 202 -10.86 -23.69 12.76
C GLN A 202 -9.67 -22.90 13.31
N ILE A 203 -9.87 -21.62 13.61
CA ILE A 203 -8.86 -20.77 14.27
C ILE A 203 -8.48 -21.34 15.64
N ALA A 204 -9.45 -21.74 16.47
CA ALA A 204 -9.18 -22.33 17.78
C ALA A 204 -8.37 -23.65 17.67
N ILE A 205 -8.66 -24.48 16.68
CA ILE A 205 -7.89 -25.71 16.42
C ILE A 205 -6.46 -25.38 15.98
N ALA A 206 -6.26 -24.38 15.13
CA ALA A 206 -4.92 -23.96 14.71
C ALA A 206 -4.15 -23.34 15.88
N ALA A 207 -4.77 -22.43 16.63
CA ALA A 207 -4.18 -21.75 17.77
C ALA A 207 -3.80 -22.73 18.90
N SER A 208 -4.65 -23.71 19.22
CA SER A 208 -4.35 -24.72 20.26
C SER A 208 -3.13 -25.60 19.94
N ARG A 209 -2.77 -25.74 18.65
CA ARG A 209 -1.56 -26.46 18.24
C ARG A 209 -0.31 -25.60 18.35
N LEU A 210 -0.42 -24.31 18.04
CA LEU A 210 0.70 -23.38 18.03
C LEU A 210 1.01 -22.82 19.42
N SER A 211 -0.02 -22.61 20.25
CA SER A 211 0.09 -22.09 21.60
C SER A 211 -0.87 -22.82 22.54
N PRO A 212 -0.47 -24.01 23.06
CA PRO A 212 -1.33 -24.83 23.93
C PRO A 212 -1.69 -24.17 25.26
N ASP A 213 -0.88 -23.22 25.73
CA ASP A 213 -1.06 -22.53 27.00
C ASP A 213 -1.87 -21.22 26.88
N ALA A 214 -2.13 -20.76 25.64
CA ALA A 214 -2.91 -19.55 25.42
C ALA A 214 -4.39 -19.79 25.70
N LYS A 215 -5.04 -18.83 26.36
CA LYS A 215 -6.49 -18.86 26.55
C LYS A 215 -7.20 -18.68 25.20
N LEU A 216 -8.08 -19.59 24.83
CA LEU A 216 -8.85 -19.55 23.59
C LEU A 216 -10.28 -19.06 23.86
N VAL A 217 -10.62 -17.89 23.33
CA VAL A 217 -11.96 -17.30 23.39
C VAL A 217 -12.57 -17.33 22.00
N VAL A 218 -13.74 -17.92 21.84
CA VAL A 218 -14.39 -18.06 20.53
C VAL A 218 -15.75 -17.40 20.53
N ARG A 219 -16.02 -16.56 19.53
CA ARG A 219 -17.38 -16.14 19.20
C ARG A 219 -18.12 -17.30 18.51
N ALA A 220 -19.30 -17.63 19.02
CA ALA A 220 -20.26 -18.53 18.37
C ALA A 220 -21.54 -17.76 18.01
N GLY A 221 -22.20 -18.20 16.95
CA GLY A 221 -23.49 -17.63 16.50
C GLY A 221 -24.70 -18.23 17.21
N ASP A 222 -24.61 -19.46 17.71
CA ASP A 222 -25.68 -20.14 18.44
C ASP A 222 -25.17 -21.17 19.47
N GLN A 223 -26.09 -21.78 20.22
CA GLN A 223 -25.76 -22.78 21.25
C GLN A 223 -25.20 -24.10 20.69
N MET A 224 -25.55 -24.47 19.46
CA MET A 224 -25.03 -25.68 18.83
C MET A 224 -23.55 -25.50 18.49
N ASP A 225 -23.21 -24.34 17.93
CA ASP A 225 -21.85 -23.93 17.64
C ASP A 225 -21.03 -23.78 18.93
N GLU A 226 -21.64 -23.35 20.04
CA GLU A 226 -20.96 -23.29 21.34
C GLU A 226 -20.43 -24.66 21.78
N ALA A 227 -21.28 -25.69 21.73
CA ALA A 227 -20.89 -27.04 22.12
C ALA A 227 -19.75 -27.58 21.22
N LEU A 228 -19.75 -27.22 19.94
CA LEU A 228 -18.70 -27.61 19.00
C LEU A 228 -17.38 -26.87 19.27
N ALA A 229 -17.44 -25.57 19.53
CA ALA A 229 -16.26 -24.75 19.85
C ALA A 229 -15.56 -25.22 21.13
N ARG A 230 -16.32 -25.56 22.19
CA ARG A 230 -15.74 -26.13 23.42
C ARG A 230 -15.03 -27.46 23.16
N ARG A 231 -15.62 -28.35 22.33
CA ARG A 231 -14.99 -29.62 21.95
C ARG A 231 -13.74 -29.44 21.09
N ALA A 232 -13.67 -28.33 20.36
CA ALA A 232 -12.52 -27.98 19.52
C ALA A 232 -11.35 -27.35 20.30
N GLY A 233 -11.51 -27.13 21.61
CA GLY A 233 -10.47 -26.61 22.50
C GLY A 233 -10.67 -25.16 22.94
N ALA A 234 -11.81 -24.53 22.64
CA ALA A 234 -12.10 -23.19 23.18
C ALA A 234 -12.34 -23.26 24.71
N ASP A 235 -11.57 -22.49 25.48
CA ASP A 235 -11.75 -22.35 26.93
C ASP A 235 -13.03 -21.58 27.25
N GLU A 236 -13.29 -20.53 26.48
CA GLU A 236 -14.44 -19.66 26.64
C GLU A 236 -15.14 -19.47 25.30
N VAL A 237 -16.48 -19.53 25.33
CA VAL A 237 -17.30 -19.30 24.15
C VAL A 237 -18.33 -18.25 24.47
N VAL A 238 -18.42 -17.25 23.59
CA VAL A 238 -19.33 -16.12 23.73
C VAL A 238 -20.32 -16.15 22.58
N VAL A 239 -21.62 -16.11 22.91
CA VAL A 239 -22.71 -15.90 21.95
C VAL A 239 -23.24 -14.48 22.19
N PRO A 240 -22.77 -13.47 21.43
CA PRO A 240 -23.06 -12.06 21.73
C PRO A 240 -24.54 -11.73 21.81
N GLU A 241 -25.37 -12.39 21.00
CA GLU A 241 -26.82 -12.20 20.94
C GLU A 241 -27.51 -12.65 22.24
N ILE A 242 -27.04 -13.75 22.84
CA ILE A 242 -27.55 -14.25 24.12
C ILE A 242 -27.09 -13.32 25.24
N VAL A 243 -25.79 -13.03 25.31
CA VAL A 243 -25.21 -12.17 26.37
C VAL A 243 -25.87 -10.78 26.35
N SER A 244 -26.09 -10.21 25.17
CA SER A 244 -26.75 -8.91 25.03
C SER A 244 -28.22 -8.97 25.47
N GLY A 245 -28.92 -10.08 25.18
CA GLY A 245 -30.30 -10.27 25.63
C GLY A 245 -30.41 -10.42 27.15
N GLU A 246 -29.52 -11.20 27.77
CA GLU A 246 -29.47 -11.36 29.22
C GLU A 246 -29.19 -10.04 29.94
N GLN A 247 -28.29 -9.21 29.41
CA GLN A 247 -27.99 -7.88 29.95
C GLN A 247 -29.21 -6.95 29.92
N VAL A 248 -29.98 -6.97 28.83
CA VAL A 248 -31.22 -6.18 28.75
C VAL A 248 -32.23 -6.67 29.79
N CYS A 249 -32.36 -7.98 30.00
CA CYS A 249 -33.27 -8.53 31.01
C CYS A 249 -32.83 -8.22 32.44
N SER A 250 -31.52 -8.12 32.72
CA SER A 250 -31.02 -7.77 34.06
C SER A 250 -31.17 -6.28 34.40
N ASP A 251 -31.23 -5.43 33.38
CA ASP A 251 -31.32 -3.97 33.51
C ASP A 251 -32.79 -3.47 33.59
N LEU A 252 -33.77 -4.37 33.46
CA LEU A 252 -35.21 -4.11 33.64
C LEU A 252 -35.66 -4.29 35.10
#